data_AF-D7MGZ1-F1
#
_entry.id   AF-D7MGZ1-F1
#
_cell.length_a   1.000
_cell.length_b   1.000
_cell.length_c   1.000
_cell.angle_alpha   90.00
_cell.angle_beta   90.00
_cell.angle_gamma   90.00
#
_symmetry.space_group_name_H-M   'P 1'
#
loop_
_entity.id
_entity.type
_entity.pdbx_description
1 polymer ?
#
loop_
_entity_poly.entity_id
_entity_poly.type
_entity_poly.pdbx_seq_one_letter_code
_entity_poly.pdbx_strand_id
1 'polypeptide(L)' 'MRFWDLRAPWLEPLRGPNGLDLSRLKKDIQPWQERRSAEYMTHALFPISVSISLQD' A
#
# COMPACT_ATOMS: atom_id res chain seq x y z
N MET A 1 -9.84 -10.33 12.61
CA MET A 1 -8.52 -9.81 12.17
C MET A 1 -8.37 -8.38 12.69
N ARG A 2 -7.30 -8.01 13.41
CA ARG A 2 -7.23 -6.75 14.19
C ARG A 2 -7.04 -5.46 13.38
N PHE A 3 -6.64 -5.55 12.11
CA PHE A 3 -6.27 -4.39 11.27
C PHE A 3 -7.20 -4.15 10.09
N TRP A 4 -8.37 -4.81 10.05
CA TRP A 4 -9.31 -4.73 8.91
C TRP A 4 -9.98 -3.35 8.75
N ASP A 5 -9.99 -2.57 9.84
CA ASP A 5 -10.48 -1.19 9.86
C ASP A 5 -9.43 -0.16 9.44
N LEU A 6 -8.21 -0.59 9.07
CA LEU A 6 -7.18 0.30 8.54
C LEU A 6 -7.68 0.99 7.27
N ARG A 7 -7.57 2.32 7.26
CA ARG A 7 -7.82 3.15 6.09
C ARG A 7 -6.52 3.84 5.71
N ALA A 8 -6.06 3.55 4.48
CA ALA A 8 -4.87 4.15 3.92
C ALA A 8 -5.17 4.66 2.51
N PRO A 9 -4.60 5.80 2.10
CA PRO A 9 -4.91 6.41 0.81
C PRO A 9 -4.53 5.52 -0.40
N TRP A 10 -3.58 4.58 -0.22
CA TRP A 10 -3.24 3.59 -1.25
C TRP A 10 -4.11 2.31 -1.20
N LEU A 11 -4.97 2.14 -0.19
CA LEU A 11 -5.87 0.99 -0.04
C LEU A 11 -7.34 1.33 -0.32
N GLU A 12 -7.75 2.56 -0.03
CA GLU A 12 -9.13 3.03 -0.27
C GLU A 12 -9.60 2.89 -1.72
N PRO A 13 -8.79 3.14 -2.77
CA PRO A 13 -9.21 2.94 -4.16
C PRO A 13 -9.59 1.48 -4.49
N LEU A 14 -8.99 0.53 -3.78
CA LEU A 14 -9.25 -0.92 -3.92
C LEU A 14 -10.44 -1.38 -3.06
N ARG A 15 -10.99 -0.50 -2.22
CA ARG A 15 -12.16 -0.77 -1.39
C ARG A 15 -13.43 -0.43 -2.16
N GLY A 16 -14.31 -1.41 -2.26
CA GLY A 16 -15.67 -1.28 -2.73
C GLY A 16 -16.69 -1.25 -1.57
N PRO A 17 -17.99 -1.27 -1.89
CA PRO A 17 -19.07 -1.20 -0.90
C PRO A 17 -19.06 -2.36 0.11
N ASN A 18 -18.49 -3.51 -0.25
CA ASN A 18 -18.42 -4.71 0.59
C ASN A 18 -17.00 -4.98 1.17
N GLY A 19 -16.09 -3.99 1.14
CA GLY A 19 -14.69 -4.19 1.54
C GLY A 19 -13.76 -4.27 0.33
N LEU A 20 -12.73 -5.11 0.34
CA LEU A 20 -11.79 -5.20 -0.78
C LEU A 20 -12.45 -5.82 -2.01
N ASP A 21 -12.37 -5.13 -3.15
CA ASP A 21 -12.94 -5.58 -4.42
C ASP A 21 -11.92 -6.44 -5.18
N LEU A 22 -12.26 -7.72 -5.40
CA LEU A 22 -11.42 -8.69 -6.10
C LEU A 22 -11.17 -8.32 -7.56
N SER A 23 -12.10 -7.62 -8.20
CA SER A 23 -11.94 -7.19 -9.60
C SER A 23 -10.89 -6.08 -9.72
N ARG A 24 -10.93 -5.13 -8.78
CA ARG A 24 -9.97 -4.02 -8.68
C ARG A 24 -8.59 -4.51 -8.26
N LEU A 25 -8.52 -5.47 -7.33
CA LEU A 25 -7.24 -6.05 -6.93
C LEU A 25 -6.51 -6.73 -8.11
N LYS A 26 -7.25 -7.25 -9.09
CA LYS A 26 -6.64 -7.90 -10.27
C LYS A 26 -6.24 -6.93 -11.38
N LYS A 27 -6.90 -5.78 -11.48
CA LYS A 27 -6.80 -4.91 -12.66
C LYS A 27 -6.32 -3.49 -12.37
N ASP A 28 -6.55 -3.01 -11.15
CA ASP A 28 -6.44 -1.60 -10.81
C ASP A 28 -5.31 -1.30 -9.81
N ILE A 29 -4.47 -2.29 -9.48
CA ILE A 29 -3.24 -2.05 -8.70
C ILE A 29 -2.29 -1.20 -9.55
N GLN A 30 -1.95 -0.03 -9.05
CA GLN A 30 -0.99 0.87 -9.70
C GLN A 30 0.43 0.69 -9.14
N PRO A 31 1.48 0.86 -9.95
CA PRO A 31 2.87 0.71 -9.50
C PRO A 31 3.25 1.59 -8.29
N TRP A 32 2.64 2.77 -8.15
CA TRP A 32 2.89 3.64 -7.00
C TRP A 32 2.23 3.12 -5.71
N GLN A 33 1.10 2.40 -5.78
CA GLN A 33 0.46 1.78 -4.62
C GLN A 33 1.32 0.63 -4.09
N GLU A 34 1.96 -0.13 -4.99
CA GLU A 34 2.93 -1.16 -4.63
C GLU A 34 4.14 -0.57 -3.93
N ARG A 35 4.73 0.51 -4.49
CA ARG A 35 5.86 1.21 -3.84
C ARG A 35 5.50 1.75 -2.46
N ARG A 36 4.35 2.43 -2.32
CA ARG A 36 3.90 2.92 -1.01
C ARG A 36 3.65 1.80 -0.02
N SER A 37 3.08 0.68 -0.47
CA SER A 37 2.90 -0.49 0.40
C SER A 37 4.24 -1.06 0.84
N ALA A 38 5.22 -1.18 -0.07
CA ALA A 38 6.57 -1.66 0.23
C ALA A 38 7.37 -0.72 1.14
N GLU A 39 7.26 0.61 0.93
CA GLU A 39 7.81 1.64 1.80
C GLU A 39 7.25 1.46 3.22
N TYR A 40 5.92 1.36 3.36
CA TYR A 40 5.31 1.16 4.68
C TYR A 40 5.72 -0.16 5.31
N MET A 41 5.84 -1.26 4.57
CA MET A 41 6.30 -2.54 5.14
C MET A 41 7.76 -2.48 5.60
N THR A 42 8.63 -1.84 4.82
CA THR A 42 10.07 -1.74 5.10
C THR A 42 10.37 -0.74 6.22
N HIS A 43 9.60 0.35 6.28
CA HIS A 43 9.76 1.40 7.27
C HIS A 43 8.89 1.21 8.52
N ALA A 44 7.91 0.31 8.51
CA ALA A 44 7.11 -0.02 9.70
C ALA A 44 7.89 -0.79 10.77
N LEU A 45 9.09 -1.29 10.46
CA LEU A 45 9.86 -2.12 11.40
C LEU A 45 11.17 -1.49 11.92
N PHE A 46 11.75 -0.46 11.29
CA PHE A 46 12.82 0.34 11.87
C PHE A 46 12.87 1.74 11.21
N PRO A 47 13.05 2.84 11.98
CA PRO A 47 13.43 4.10 11.36
C PRO A 47 14.89 3.97 10.91
N ILE A 48 15.22 4.44 9.70
CA ILE A 48 16.56 4.76 9.16
C ILE A 48 16.82 4.07 7.80
N SER A 49 17.06 4.94 6.81
CA SER A 49 17.74 4.70 5.52
C SER A 49 17.02 3.94 4.41
N VAL A 50 16.00 4.55 3.81
CA VAL A 50 15.81 4.48 2.35
C VAL A 50 15.60 5.90 1.83
N SER A 51 16.64 6.72 1.96
CA SER A 51 16.79 7.97 1.19
C SER A 51 17.96 7.87 0.20
N ILE A 52 18.39 6.66 -0.15
CA ILE A 52 19.53 6.45 -1.04
C ILE A 52 19.05 5.53 -2.17
N SER A 53 19.25 5.96 -3.41
CA SER A 53 19.09 5.19 -4.65
C SER A 53 17.75 5.29 -5.40
N LEU A 54 17.27 6.51 -5.69
CA LEU A 54 16.56 6.82 -6.94
C LEU A 54 16.88 8.26 -7.40
N GLN A 55 18.18 8.58 -7.37
CA GLN A 55 18.73 9.81 -7.94
C GLN A 55 20.06 9.47 -8.62
N ASP A 56 20.03 8.54 -9.57
CA ASP A 56 21.05 8.33 -10.60
C ASP A 56 20.34 7.83 -11.87
#